data_AF-A0A1Q7YHP7-F1
#
_entry.id   AF-A0A1Q7YHP7-F1
#
_cell.length_a   1.000
_cell.length_b   1.000
_cell.length_c   1.000
_cell.angle_alpha   90.00
_cell.angle_beta   90.00
_cell.angle_gamma   90.00
#
_symmetry.space_group_name_H-M   'P 1'
#
loop_
_entity.id
_entity.type
_entity.pdbx_description
1 polymer ?
#
loop_
_entity_poly.entity_id
_entity_poly.type
_entity_poly.pdbx_seq_one_letter_code
_entity_poly.pdbx_strand_id
1 'polypeptide(L)'
;MSALSKSFLLFVLNWLDAQLTVIWVRANLATEGNGLMSRLLKLGDAQFLGTKILIGAFAAYVLYRFAHLPLARRGMKLALAVYFAIMLVHLATGMSALGWHAPETIVASLSRLPGALVALLS
;
A
#
# COMPACT_ATOMS: atom_id res chain seq x y z
N MET A 1 12.65 17.18 -4.30
CA MET A 1 11.85 16.42 -5.30
C MET A 1 10.73 17.28 -5.88
N SER A 2 10.66 17.36 -7.20
CA SER A 2 9.57 18.02 -7.93
C SER A 2 8.24 17.29 -7.73
N ALA A 3 7.12 17.92 -8.10
CA ALA A 3 5.81 17.28 -8.07
C ALA A 3 5.75 16.06 -9.01
N LEU A 4 6.36 16.17 -10.20
CA LEU A 4 6.46 15.08 -11.16
C LEU A 4 7.14 13.85 -10.54
N SER A 5 8.30 14.04 -9.90
CA SER A 5 9.03 12.92 -9.26
C SER A 5 8.22 12.25 -8.16
N LYS A 6 7.45 13.01 -7.37
CA LYS A 6 6.60 12.45 -6.31
C LYS A 6 5.43 11.66 -6.87
N SER A 7 4.74 12.20 -7.86
CA SER A 7 3.63 11.50 -8.53
C SER A 7 4.10 10.26 -9.27
N PHE A 8 5.25 10.34 -9.95
CA PHE A 8 5.85 9.18 -10.61
C PHE A 8 6.24 8.11 -9.58
N LEU A 9 6.89 8.50 -8.49
CA LEU A 9 7.21 7.56 -7.40
C LEU A 9 5.96 6.93 -6.81
N LEU A 10 4.89 7.70 -6.57
CA LEU A 10 3.60 7.16 -6.11
C LEU A 10 3.04 6.11 -7.06
N PHE A 11 3.10 6.36 -8.36
CA PHE A 11 2.66 5.41 -9.37
C PHE A 11 3.50 4.12 -9.34
N VAL A 12 4.83 4.25 -9.28
CA VAL A 12 5.74 3.09 -9.19
C VAL A 12 5.49 2.28 -7.92
N LEU A 13 5.28 2.93 -6.79
CA LEU A 13 4.97 2.26 -5.53
C LEU A 13 3.61 1.55 -5.59
N ASN A 14 2.60 2.16 -6.21
CA ASN A 14 1.31 1.50 -6.44
C ASN A 14 1.41 0.30 -7.38
N TRP A 15 2.22 0.40 -8.44
CA TRP A 15 2.50 -0.72 -9.34
C TRP A 15 3.17 -1.87 -8.59
N LEU A 16 4.22 -1.55 -7.80
CA LEU A 16 4.96 -2.55 -7.03
C LEU A 16 4.07 -3.24 -5.99
N ASP A 17 3.24 -2.46 -5.28
CA ASP A 17 2.21 -2.95 -4.36
C ASP A 17 1.26 -3.95 -5.05
N ALA A 18 0.81 -3.64 -6.28
CA ALA A 18 -0.02 -4.56 -7.06
C ALA A 18 0.67 -5.91 -7.32
N GLN A 19 1.92 -5.87 -7.79
CA GLN A 19 2.69 -7.08 -8.10
C GLN A 19 2.94 -7.92 -6.84
N LEU A 20 3.34 -7.27 -5.76
CA LEU A 20 3.63 -7.92 -4.48
C LEU A 20 2.37 -8.54 -3.89
N THR A 21 1.22 -7.85 -3.91
CA THR A 21 -0.05 -8.43 -3.48
C THR A 21 -0.38 -9.70 -4.25
N VAL A 22 -0.26 -9.71 -5.58
CA VAL A 22 -0.54 -10.92 -6.37
C VAL A 22 0.37 -12.06 -5.91
N ILE A 23 1.68 -11.81 -5.77
CA ILE A 23 2.64 -12.82 -5.32
C ILE A 23 2.23 -13.37 -3.94
N TRP A 24 1.96 -12.51 -2.97
CA TRP A 24 1.66 -12.95 -1.59
C TRP A 24 0.31 -13.67 -1.47
N VAL A 25 -0.72 -13.20 -2.18
CA VAL A 25 -2.03 -13.83 -2.17
C VAL A 25 -1.98 -15.19 -2.87
N ARG A 26 -1.29 -15.29 -4.02
CA ARG A 26 -1.17 -16.55 -4.77
C ARG A 26 -0.28 -17.57 -4.04
N ALA A 27 0.69 -17.11 -3.26
CA ALA A 27 1.49 -17.95 -2.38
C ALA A 27 0.77 -18.34 -1.06
N ASN A 28 -0.48 -17.91 -0.83
CA ASN A 28 -1.22 -18.10 0.42
C ASN A 28 -0.52 -17.53 1.67
N LEU A 29 0.31 -16.49 1.48
CA LEU A 29 1.05 -15.82 2.56
C LEU A 29 0.29 -14.63 3.14
N ALA A 30 -0.65 -14.07 2.39
CA ALA A 30 -1.46 -12.93 2.80
C ALA A 30 -2.84 -12.96 2.14
N THR A 31 -3.75 -12.12 2.64
CA THR A 31 -5.04 -11.86 2.01
C THR A 31 -5.12 -10.39 1.60
N GLU A 32 -5.88 -10.10 0.54
CA GLU A 32 -6.14 -8.73 0.12
C GLU A 32 -7.17 -8.07 1.04
N GLY A 33 -6.74 -7.03 1.78
CA GLY A 33 -7.58 -6.35 2.77
C GLY A 33 -8.69 -5.49 2.18
N ASN A 34 -8.55 -5.02 0.93
CA ASN A 34 -9.62 -4.29 0.26
C ASN A 34 -10.64 -5.26 -0.36
N GLY A 35 -11.88 -5.25 0.12
CA GLY A 35 -12.91 -6.18 -0.31
C GLY A 35 -13.26 -6.11 -1.80
N LEU A 36 -13.19 -4.94 -2.43
CA LEU A 36 -13.39 -4.80 -3.88
C LEU A 36 -12.22 -5.41 -4.66
N MET A 37 -10.99 -5.10 -4.25
CA MET A 37 -9.78 -5.64 -4.88
C MET A 37 -9.66 -7.15 -4.71
N SER A 38 -10.08 -7.68 -3.55
CA SER A 38 -10.17 -9.12 -3.29
C SER A 38 -11.11 -9.82 -4.27
N ARG A 39 -12.25 -9.20 -4.61
CA ARG A 39 -13.15 -9.72 -5.65
C ARG A 39 -12.51 -9.67 -7.03
N LEU A 40 -11.79 -8.60 -7.36
CA LEU A 40 -11.07 -8.50 -8.64
C LEU A 40 -9.99 -9.58 -8.76
N LEU A 41 -9.22 -9.85 -7.69
CA LEU A 41 -8.25 -10.96 -7.67
C LEU A 41 -8.90 -12.33 -7.87
N LYS A 42 -10.11 -12.53 -7.36
CA LYS A 42 -10.88 -13.77 -7.59
C LYS A 42 -11.33 -13.90 -9.05
N LEU A 43 -11.61 -12.78 -9.73
CA LEU A 43 -11.93 -12.76 -11.15
C LEU A 43 -10.70 -12.99 -12.04
N GLY A 44 -9.53 -12.58 -11.56
CA GLY A 44 -8.23 -12.86 -12.19
C GLY A 44 -7.19 -11.78 -11.91
N ASP A 45 -5.91 -12.13 -12.08
CA ASP A 45 -4.80 -11.22 -11.82
C ASP A 45 -4.83 -10.01 -12.77
N ALA A 46 -5.23 -10.21 -14.02
CA ALA A 46 -5.33 -9.13 -15.00
C ALA A 46 -6.35 -8.06 -14.60
N GLN A 47 -7.54 -8.45 -14.09
CA GLN A 47 -8.55 -7.49 -13.63
C GLN A 47 -8.07 -6.70 -12.43
N PHE A 48 -7.41 -7.36 -11.46
CA PHE A 48 -6.85 -6.70 -10.30
C PHE A 48 -5.72 -5.73 -10.68
N LEU A 49 -4.72 -6.20 -11.45
CA LEU A 49 -3.59 -5.39 -11.87
C LEU A 49 -4.06 -4.21 -12.72
N GLY A 50 -4.88 -4.46 -13.75
CA GLY A 50 -5.42 -3.42 -14.61
C GLY A 50 -6.16 -2.33 -13.83
N THR A 51 -7.00 -2.74 -12.86
CA THR A 51 -7.72 -1.77 -12.01
C THR A 51 -6.77 -0.96 -11.14
N LYS A 52 -5.78 -1.60 -10.49
CA LYS A 52 -4.78 -0.87 -9.68
C LYS A 52 -3.98 0.12 -10.53
N ILE A 53 -3.53 -0.29 -11.71
CA ILE A 53 -2.75 0.54 -12.63
C ILE A 53 -3.56 1.77 -13.05
N LEU A 54 -4.81 1.58 -13.47
CA LEU A 54 -5.67 2.67 -13.90
C LEU A 54 -5.95 3.67 -12.77
N ILE A 55 -6.32 3.17 -11.58
CA ILE A 55 -6.59 4.02 -10.42
C ILE A 55 -5.31 4.73 -9.95
N GLY A 56 -4.18 4.02 -9.89
CA GLY A 56 -2.89 4.57 -9.50
C GLY A 56 -2.40 5.65 -10.45
N ALA A 57 -2.48 5.41 -11.76
CA ALA A 57 -2.14 6.39 -12.79
C ALA A 57 -3.06 7.62 -12.71
N PHE A 58 -4.38 7.40 -12.56
CA PHE A 58 -5.34 8.48 -12.41
C PHE A 58 -5.04 9.35 -11.17
N ALA A 59 -4.83 8.73 -10.01
CA ALA A 59 -4.50 9.45 -8.78
C ALA A 59 -3.18 10.23 -8.89
N ALA A 60 -2.13 9.60 -9.44
CA ALA A 60 -0.83 10.25 -9.64
C ALA A 60 -0.93 11.44 -10.60
N TYR A 61 -1.70 11.29 -11.70
CA TYR A 61 -1.96 12.36 -12.67
C TYR A 61 -2.73 13.52 -12.04
N VAL A 62 -3.83 13.25 -11.32
CA VAL A 62 -4.63 14.29 -10.65
C VAL A 62 -3.76 15.07 -9.66
N LEU A 63 -3.02 14.37 -8.79
CA LEU A 63 -2.12 15.03 -7.83
C LEU A 63 -1.04 15.88 -8.52
N TYR A 64 -0.49 15.39 -9.65
CA TYR A 64 0.46 16.15 -10.45
C TYR A 64 -0.18 17.39 -11.08
N ARG A 65 -1.34 17.24 -11.74
CA ARG A 65 -2.05 18.32 -12.45
C ARG A 65 -2.44 19.46 -11.51
N PHE A 66 -2.83 19.12 -10.29
CA PHE A 66 -3.22 20.07 -9.25
C PHE A 66 -2.10 20.41 -8.27
N ALA A 67 -0.84 20.07 -8.57
CA ALA A 67 0.30 20.32 -7.68
C ALA A 67 0.57 21.80 -7.36
N HIS A 68 -0.04 22.73 -8.10
CA HIS A 68 -0.05 24.16 -7.78
C HIS A 68 -0.82 24.45 -6.47
N LEU A 69 -1.80 23.60 -6.10
CA LEU A 69 -2.53 23.70 -4.84
C LEU A 69 -1.71 23.13 -3.67
N PRO A 70 -1.68 23.80 -2.51
CA PRO A 70 -0.95 23.32 -1.34
C PRO A 70 -1.52 22.00 -0.80
N LEU A 71 -2.83 21.79 -0.92
CA LEU A 71 -3.51 20.57 -0.51
C LEU A 71 -3.00 19.35 -1.29
N ALA A 72 -2.89 19.44 -2.62
CA ALA A 72 -2.35 18.36 -3.45
C ALA A 72 -0.89 18.02 -3.08
N ARG A 73 -0.07 19.03 -2.76
CA ARG A 73 1.32 18.84 -2.31
C ARG A 73 1.42 18.12 -0.97
N ARG A 74 0.54 18.45 -0.02
CA ARG A 74 0.47 17.77 1.29
C ARG A 74 -0.08 16.35 1.11
N GLY A 75 -1.13 16.18 0.30
CA GLY A 75 -1.70 14.89 -0.06
C GLY A 75 -0.68 13.93 -0.68
N MET A 76 0.15 14.40 -1.62
CA MET A 76 1.25 13.59 -2.17
C MET A 76 2.23 13.10 -1.10
N LYS A 77 2.62 13.97 -0.15
CA LYS A 77 3.54 13.58 0.93
C LYS A 77 2.91 12.53 1.84
N LEU A 78 1.64 12.73 2.21
CA LEU A 78 0.89 11.77 3.02
C LEU A 78 0.76 10.42 2.30
N ALA A 79 0.37 10.43 1.03
CA ALA A 79 0.25 9.23 0.23
C ALA A 79 1.60 8.48 0.13
N LEU A 80 2.71 9.20 -0.08
CA LEU A 80 4.04 8.60 -0.11
C LEU A 80 4.42 7.98 1.24
N ALA A 81 4.09 8.64 2.35
CA ALA A 81 4.34 8.10 3.68
C ALA A 81 3.53 6.82 3.94
N VAL A 82 2.27 6.79 3.51
CA VAL A 82 1.42 5.59 3.60
C VAL A 82 1.97 4.47 2.72
N TYR A 83 2.35 4.75 1.47
CA TYR A 83 2.97 3.75 0.59
C TYR A 83 4.28 3.22 1.15
N PHE A 84 5.11 4.08 1.74
CA PHE A 84 6.32 3.63 2.41
C PHE A 84 6.01 2.64 3.54
N ALA A 85 5.03 2.94 4.39
CA ALA A 85 4.60 2.02 5.45
C ALA A 85 4.09 0.69 4.88
N ILE A 86 3.31 0.71 3.79
CA ILE A 86 2.83 -0.51 3.12
C ILE A 86 4.00 -1.32 2.53
N MET A 87 5.00 -0.66 1.95
CA MET A 87 6.20 -1.35 1.44
C MET A 87 6.98 -2.05 2.56
N LEU A 88 7.02 -1.47 3.76
CA LEU A 88 7.60 -2.15 4.93
C LEU A 88 6.78 -3.40 5.32
N VAL A 89 5.45 -3.36 5.20
CA VAL A 89 4.61 -4.54 5.41
C VAL A 89 4.97 -5.63 4.39
N HIS A 90 5.08 -5.31 3.10
CA HIS A 90 5.50 -6.30 2.11
C HIS A 90 6.90 -6.85 2.37
N LEU A 91 7.85 -6.01 2.77
CA LEU A 91 9.18 -6.45 3.14
C LEU A 91 9.11 -7.42 4.32
N ALA A 92 8.32 -7.12 5.34
CA ALA A 92 8.10 -7.99 6.49
C ALA A 92 7.44 -9.33 6.08
N THR A 93 6.43 -9.30 5.19
CA THR A 93 5.82 -10.50 4.63
C THR A 93 6.86 -11.34 3.87
N GLY A 94 7.70 -10.71 3.04
CA GLY A 94 8.77 -11.39 2.32
C GLY A 94 9.83 -12.01 3.23
N MET A 95 10.28 -11.28 4.25
CA MET A 95 11.21 -11.81 5.26
C MET A 95 10.61 -13.00 6.01
N SER A 96 9.33 -12.90 6.40
CA SER A 96 8.61 -14.01 7.04
C SER A 96 8.50 -15.22 6.13
N ALA A 97 8.28 -15.02 4.83
CA ALA A 97 8.22 -16.10 3.84
C ALA A 97 9.57 -16.79 3.64
N LEU A 98 10.69 -16.07 3.87
CA LEU A 98 12.06 -16.61 3.83
C LEU A 98 12.48 -17.27 5.15
N GLY A 99 11.56 -17.43 6.11
CA GLY A 99 11.80 -18.11 7.39
C GLY A 99 12.33 -17.21 8.51
N TRP A 100 12.35 -15.88 8.32
CA TRP A 100 12.64 -14.96 9.42
C TRP A 100 11.41 -14.82 10.31
N HIS A 101 11.53 -15.17 11.60
CA HIS A 101 10.49 -14.93 12.59
C HIS A 101 10.79 -13.65 13.40
N ALA A 102 9.82 -12.73 13.43
CA ALA A 102 9.96 -11.51 14.22
C ALA A 102 9.94 -11.83 15.73
N PRO A 103 10.67 -11.07 16.57
CA PRO A 103 10.58 -11.18 18.01
C PRO A 103 9.12 -11.02 18.49
N GLU A 104 8.65 -11.91 19.37
CA GLU A 104 7.24 -11.95 19.82
C GLU A 104 6.77 -10.63 20.47
N THR A 105 7.69 -9.89 21.08
CA THR A 105 7.44 -8.58 21.69
C THR A 105 6.99 -7.52 20.68
N ILE A 106 7.50 -7.56 19.46
CA ILE A 106 7.12 -6.63 18.38
C ILE A 106 5.71 -6.96 17.88
N VAL A 107 5.42 -8.24 17.67
CA VAL A 107 4.10 -8.72 17.24
C VAL A 107 3.02 -8.37 18.27
N ALA A 108 3.32 -8.58 19.55
CA ALA A 108 2.41 -8.25 20.65
C ALA A 108 2.16 -6.73 20.80
N SER A 109 3.12 -5.89 20.42
CA SER A 109 2.97 -4.44 20.50
C SER A 109 2.14 -3.88 19.34
N LEU A 110 2.38 -4.39 18.12
CA LEU A 110 1.64 -3.97 16.91
C LEU A 110 0.16 -4.38 16.96
N SER A 111 -0.15 -5.58 17.48
CA SER A 111 -1.53 -6.05 17.60
C SER A 111 -2.39 -5.22 18.56
N ARG A 112 -1.77 -4.48 19.48
CA ARG A 112 -2.45 -3.60 20.45
C ARG A 112 -2.71 -2.19 19.93
N LEU A 113 -2.02 -1.76 18.87
CA LEU A 113 -2.15 -0.40 18.31
C LEU A 113 -3.58 -0.03 17.88
N PRO A 114 -4.37 -0.90 17.23
CA PRO A 114 -5.75 -0.57 16.87
C PRO A 114 -6.60 -0.25 18.11
N GLY A 115 -6.46 -1.05 19.17
CA GLY A 115 -7.16 -0.83 20.43
C GLY A 115 -6.70 0.44 21.15
N ALA A 116 -5.40 0.72 21.15
CA ALA A 116 -4.85 1.94 21.74
C ALA A 116 -5.29 3.22 21.00
N LEU A 117 -5.38 3.17 19.66
CA LEU A 117 -5.88 4.29 18.86
C LEU A 117 -7.37 4.53 19.07
N VAL A 118 -8.18 3.47 19.17
CA VAL A 118 -9.60 3.59 19.51
C VAL A 118 -9.77 4.17 20.91
N ALA A 119 -9.01 3.69 21.90
CA ALA A 119 -9.05 4.20 23.26
C ALA A 119 -8.57 5.66 23.41
N LEU A 120 -7.68 6.12 22.54
CA LEU A 120 -7.22 7.52 22.51
C LEU A 120 -8.28 8.48 21.92
N LEU A 121 -9.23 7.94 21.15
CA LEU A 121 -10.27 8.69 20.43
C LEU A 121 -11.67 8.57 21.05
N SER A 122 -11.80 7.77 22.13
CA SER A 122 -13.02 7.58 22.93
C SER A 122 -12.93 8.33 24.26
#